data_AF-A0A646IIN2-F1
#
_entry.id   AF-A0A646IIN2-F1
#
_cell.length_a   1.000
_cell.length_b   1.000
_cell.length_c   1.000
_cell.angle_alpha   90.00
_cell.angle_beta   90.00
_cell.angle_gamma   90.00
#
_symmetry.space_group_name_H-M   'P 1'
#
loop_
_entity.id
_entity.type
_entity.pdbx_description
1 polymer ?
#
loop_
_entity_poly.entity_id
_entity_poly.type
_entity_poly.pdbx_seq_one_letter_code
_entity_poly.pdbx_strand_id
1 'polypeptide(L)'
;GYVTSSGMDAYPPWMAETIRSMPSTVPLGRFATEAEVSSAIVYLLSEAAAFITGTTLRVDGGRPNVRPGSPMPAPRHGAEPFNDFHLAVTPKVLQGEEDRHAGA
;
A
#
# COMPACT_ATOMS: atom_id res chain seq x y z
N GLY A 1 0.54 7.49 -1.56
CA GLY A 1 -0.09 6.62 -0.57
C GLY A 1 0.99 6.00 0.24
N TYR A 2 0.70 4.85 0.83
CA TYR A 2 1.64 4.12 1.65
C TYR A 2 1.69 2.69 1.12
N VAL A 3 2.88 2.18 0.88
CA VAL A 3 3.11 0.80 0.47
C VAL A 3 3.63 0.07 1.71
N THR A 4 2.98 -1.03 2.08
CA THR A 4 3.48 -1.92 3.12
C THR A 4 4.87 -2.40 2.72
N SER A 5 5.84 -2.31 3.63
CA SER A 5 7.18 -2.85 3.41
C SER A 5 7.88 -3.11 4.74
N SER A 6 8.95 -3.89 4.68
CA SER A 6 9.83 -4.16 5.84
C SER A 6 10.37 -2.91 6.51
N GLY A 7 10.48 -1.78 5.78
CA GLY A 7 10.92 -0.50 6.34
C GLY A 7 9.99 0.05 7.44
N MET A 8 8.73 -0.39 7.50
CA MET A 8 7.81 0.04 8.55
C MET A 8 8.19 -0.47 9.95
N ASP A 9 8.88 -1.61 10.02
CA ASP A 9 9.34 -2.18 11.29
C ASP A 9 10.58 -1.46 11.86
N ALA A 10 11.22 -0.59 11.07
CA ALA A 10 12.36 0.22 11.51
C ALA A 10 11.94 1.49 12.28
N TYR A 11 10.65 1.83 12.29
CA TYR A 11 10.17 2.99 13.03
C TYR A 11 10.18 2.74 14.55
N PRO A 12 10.44 3.77 15.36
CA PRO A 12 10.34 3.67 16.81
C PRO A 12 8.96 3.17 17.27
N PRO A 13 8.86 2.41 18.38
CA PRO A 13 7.60 1.79 18.83
C PRO A 13 6.45 2.78 19.03
N TRP A 14 6.74 4.00 19.45
CA TRP A 14 5.73 5.05 19.65
C TRP A 14 5.02 5.46 18.35
N MET A 15 5.60 5.17 17.19
CA MET A 15 5.01 5.48 15.89
C MET A 15 4.04 4.39 15.39
N ALA A 16 3.97 3.23 16.06
CA ALA A 16 3.14 2.11 15.62
C ALA A 16 1.67 2.51 15.42
N GLU A 17 1.12 3.28 16.36
CA GLU A 17 -0.29 3.74 16.26
C GLU A 17 -0.49 4.75 15.13
N THR A 18 0.48 5.64 14.93
CA THR A 18 0.47 6.56 13.79
C THR A 18 0.51 5.80 12.47
N ILE A 19 1.36 4.77 12.36
CA ILE A 19 1.42 3.90 11.17
C ILE A 19 0.07 3.24 10.93
N ARG A 20 -0.53 2.61 11.94
CA ARG A 20 -1.83 1.91 11.78
C ARG A 20 -2.98 2.84 11.37
N SER A 21 -2.93 4.13 11.74
CA SER A 21 -3.94 5.11 11.33
C SER A 21 -3.74 5.69 9.93
N MET A 22 -2.57 5.51 9.31
CA MET A 22 -2.25 6.05 7.97
C MET A 22 -3.29 5.72 6.88
N PRO A 23 -3.85 4.51 6.76
CA PRO A 23 -4.85 4.17 5.74
C PRO A 23 -6.08 5.10 5.71
N SER A 24 -6.47 5.66 6.86
CA SER A 24 -7.61 6.59 6.97
C SER A 24 -7.45 7.86 6.13
N THR A 25 -6.22 8.16 5.71
CA THR A 25 -5.88 9.34 4.92
C THR A 25 -5.64 9.02 3.44
N VAL A 26 -5.95 7.79 3.00
CA VAL A 26 -5.85 7.33 1.61
C VAL A 26 -7.26 7.11 1.06
N PRO A 27 -7.63 7.65 -0.12
CA PRO A 27 -8.97 7.44 -0.70
C PRO A 27 -9.40 5.98 -0.87
N LEU A 28 -8.45 5.07 -1.11
CA LEU A 28 -8.72 3.62 -1.13
C LEU A 28 -8.87 2.99 0.26
N GLY A 29 -8.60 3.73 1.34
CA GLY A 29 -8.81 3.28 2.72
C GLY A 29 -7.85 2.20 3.22
N ARG A 30 -6.80 1.88 2.47
CA ARG A 30 -5.84 0.83 2.81
C ARG A 30 -4.40 1.18 2.42
N PHE A 31 -3.47 0.41 2.97
CA PHE A 31 -2.13 0.33 2.41
C PHE A 31 -2.15 -0.36 1.04
N ALA A 32 -1.21 0.03 0.18
CA ALA A 32 -0.84 -0.78 -0.97
C ALA A 32 0.08 -1.92 -0.54
N THR A 33 0.10 -2.98 -1.32
CA THR A 33 1.05 -4.09 -1.17
C THR A 33 2.26 -3.86 -2.07
N GLU A 34 3.39 -4.48 -1.76
CA GLU A 34 4.55 -4.48 -2.67
C GLU A 34 4.21 -5.16 -4.01
N ALA A 35 3.30 -6.14 -3.97
CA ALA A 35 2.79 -6.83 -5.15
C ALA A 35 2.05 -5.88 -6.12
N GLU A 36 1.30 -4.88 -5.64
CA GLU A 36 0.64 -3.91 -6.52
C GLU A 36 1.62 -3.00 -7.25
N VAL A 37 2.72 -2.62 -6.59
CA VAL A 37 3.81 -1.89 -7.25
C VAL A 37 4.49 -2.78 -8.29
N SER A 38 4.73 -4.04 -7.95
CA SER A 38 5.34 -5.03 -8.85
C SER A 38 4.47 -5.29 -10.08
N SER A 39 3.14 -5.40 -9.92
CA SER A 39 2.19 -5.53 -11.03
C SER A 39 2.24 -4.34 -12.00
N ALA A 40 2.33 -3.12 -11.48
CA ALA A 40 2.45 -1.92 -12.31
C ALA A 40 3.76 -1.94 -13.14
N ILE A 41 4.86 -2.42 -12.55
CA ILE A 41 6.13 -2.60 -13.25
C ILE A 41 5.99 -3.67 -14.33
N VAL A 42 5.41 -4.82 -14.02
CA VAL A 42 5.19 -5.91 -15.00
C VAL A 42 4.33 -5.43 -16.17
N TYR A 43 3.28 -4.63 -15.92
CA TYR A 43 2.51 -3.99 -16.98
C TYR A 43 3.39 -3.10 -17.87
N LEU A 44 4.20 -2.21 -17.28
CA LEU A 44 5.09 -1.32 -18.02
C LEU A 44 6.18 -2.06 -18.81
N LEU A 45 6.57 -3.27 -18.38
CA LEU A 45 7.52 -4.13 -19.08
C LEU A 45 6.86 -5.02 -20.14
N SER A 46 5.53 -5.07 -20.20
CA SER A 46 4.80 -5.90 -21.16
C SER A 46 4.63 -5.23 -22.53
N GLU A 47 4.31 -6.02 -23.56
CA GLU A 47 3.99 -5.50 -24.89
C GLU A 47 2.79 -4.54 -24.89
N ALA A 48 1.88 -4.65 -23.91
CA ALA A 48 0.73 -3.76 -23.77
C ALA A 48 1.13 -2.30 -23.47
N ALA A 49 2.35 -2.06 -23.01
CA ALA A 49 2.90 -0.74 -22.73
C ALA A 49 3.85 -0.22 -23.83
N ALA A 50 3.90 -0.86 -25.01
CA ALA A 50 4.89 -0.54 -26.05
C ALA A 50 4.91 0.92 -26.56
N PHE A 51 3.84 1.70 -26.31
CA PHE A 51 3.75 3.12 -26.68
C PHE A 51 3.75 4.06 -25.46
N ILE A 52 4.08 3.56 -24.27
CA ILE A 52 4.15 4.33 -23.02
C ILE A 52 5.62 4.62 -22.71
N THR A 53 5.99 5.90 -22.70
CA THR A 53 7.33 6.36 -22.33
C THR A 53 7.28 7.76 -21.72
N GLY A 54 8.28 8.12 -20.92
CA GLY A 54 8.41 9.45 -20.31
C GLY A 54 7.34 9.83 -19.29
N THR A 55 6.55 8.86 -18.81
CA THR A 55 5.47 9.10 -17.85
C THR A 55 5.83 8.64 -16.43
N THR A 56 5.20 9.26 -15.44
CA THR A 56 5.22 8.80 -14.04
C THR A 56 3.90 8.12 -13.70
N LEU A 57 3.93 6.79 -13.56
CA LEU A 57 2.76 6.02 -13.12
C LEU A 57 2.66 6.02 -11.59
N ARG A 58 1.59 6.56 -11.03
CA ARG A 58 1.37 6.60 -9.58
C ARG A 58 0.66 5.35 -9.09
N VAL A 59 1.26 4.66 -8.12
CA VAL A 59 0.70 3.50 -7.40
C VAL A 59 0.51 3.90 -5.93
N ASP A 60 -0.53 4.70 -5.65
CA ASP A 60 -0.52 5.52 -4.44
C ASP A 60 -1.88 5.66 -3.73
N GLY A 61 -2.90 4.93 -4.21
CA GLY A 61 -4.27 4.93 -3.67
C GLY A 61 -4.98 6.28 -3.75
N GLY A 62 -4.47 7.23 -4.55
CA GLY A 62 -5.05 8.56 -4.74
C GLY A 62 -4.70 9.57 -3.65
N ARG A 63 -3.85 9.23 -2.67
CA ARG A 63 -3.52 10.10 -1.53
C ARG A 63 -3.13 11.54 -1.92
N PRO A 64 -2.23 11.78 -2.91
CA PRO A 64 -1.84 13.14 -3.27
C PRO A 64 -2.96 13.99 -3.88
N ASN A 65 -4.10 13.39 -4.24
CA ASN A 65 -5.25 14.10 -4.80
C ASN A 65 -6.28 14.51 -3.73
N VAL A 66 -6.02 14.20 -2.44
CA VAL A 66 -6.90 14.58 -1.34
C VAL A 66 -6.86 16.10 -1.17
N ARG A 67 -8.03 16.73 -1.18
CA ARG A 67 -8.18 18.16 -0.89
C ARG A 67 -8.28 18.38 0.62
N PRO A 68 -7.46 19.26 1.23
CA PRO A 68 -7.60 19.60 2.64
C PRO A 68 -9.03 20.03 2.99
N GLY A 69 -9.58 19.50 4.08
CA GLY A 69 -10.94 19.81 4.54
C GLY A 69 -12.07 19.08 3.79
N SER A 70 -11.77 18.32 2.74
CA SER A 70 -12.78 17.44 2.12
C SER A 70 -12.98 16.17 2.95
N PRO A 71 -14.21 15.66 3.10
CA PRO A 71 -14.44 14.38 3.76
C PRO A 71 -13.77 13.25 2.97
N MET A 72 -13.22 12.28 3.69
CA MET A 72 -12.68 11.07 3.06
C MET A 72 -13.84 10.27 2.46
N PRO A 73 -13.73 9.80 1.21
CA PRO A 73 -14.74 8.93 0.64
C PRO A 73 -14.80 7.62 1.44
N ALA A 74 -15.98 7.02 1.53
CA ALA A 74 -16.13 5.68 2.07
C ALA A 74 -15.27 4.68 1.24
N PRO A 75 -14.73 3.63 1.88
CA PRO A 75 -14.02 2.58 1.16
C PRO A 75 -14.89 2.04 0.01
N ARG A 76 -14.32 1.99 -1.20
CA ARG A 76 -15.05 1.48 -2.37
C ARG A 76 -14.97 -0.04 -2.42
N HIS A 77 -16.07 -0.69 -2.79
CA HIS A 77 -16.08 -2.12 -3.12
C HIS A 77 -15.11 -2.43 -4.28
N GLY A 78 -14.38 -3.54 -4.18
CA GLY A 78 -13.39 -3.96 -5.18
C GLY A 78 -11.97 -3.40 -4.98
N ALA A 79 -11.73 -2.65 -3.90
CA ALA A 79 -10.39 -2.24 -3.50
C ALA A 79 -9.63 -3.36 -2.76
N GLU A 80 -9.79 -4.62 -3.14
CA GLU A 80 -9.05 -5.71 -2.51
C GLU A 80 -7.54 -5.57 -2.80
N PRO A 81 -6.66 -5.93 -1.84
CA PRO A 81 -5.23 -5.94 -2.08
C PRO A 81 -4.83 -7.10 -3.01
N PHE A 82 -3.97 -6.81 -3.98
CA PHE A 82 -3.33 -7.85 -4.79
C PHE A 82 -2.05 -8.32 -4.09
N ASN A 83 -1.81 -9.63 -3.95
CA ASN A 83 -0.69 -10.16 -3.14
C ASN A 83 0.03 -11.37 -3.78
N ASP A 84 -0.08 -11.59 -5.09
CA ASP A 84 0.45 -12.82 -5.70
C ASP A 84 1.97 -12.79 -6.02
N PHE A 85 2.69 -11.73 -5.64
CA PHE A 85 4.15 -11.72 -5.74
C PHE A 85 4.80 -12.38 -4.52
N HIS A 86 5.64 -13.39 -4.79
CA HIS A 86 6.25 -14.28 -3.80
C HIS A 86 7.14 -13.61 -2.73
N LEU A 87 7.53 -12.34 -2.89
CA LEU A 87 8.39 -11.64 -1.93
C LEU A 87 7.63 -10.65 -1.03
N ALA A 88 6.32 -10.47 -1.25
CA ALA A 88 5.53 -9.55 -0.44
C ALA A 88 5.36 -10.12 0.98
N VAL A 89 5.78 -9.35 2.00
CA VAL A 89 5.65 -9.73 3.41
C VAL A 89 4.96 -8.61 4.17
N THR A 90 3.93 -8.95 4.95
CA THR A 90 3.28 -7.99 5.84
C THR A 90 4.19 -7.66 7.03
N PRO A 91 4.55 -6.38 7.26
CA PRO A 91 5.43 -5.99 8.36
C PRO A 91 4.78 -6.19 9.73
N LYS A 92 5.60 -6.45 10.76
CA LYS A 92 5.16 -6.80 12.12
C LYS A 92 4.28 -5.72 12.74
N VAL A 93 4.55 -4.45 12.47
CA VAL A 93 3.75 -3.33 12.99
C VAL A 93 2.28 -3.38 12.54
N LEU A 94 2.01 -4.03 11.39
CA LEU A 94 0.67 -4.19 10.79
C LEU A 94 0.03 -5.56 11.02
N GLN A 95 0.76 -6.53 11.58
CA GLN A 95 0.23 -7.86 11.91
C GLN A 95 -0.71 -7.81 13.13
N GLY A 96 -1.75 -8.65 13.15
CA GLY A 96 -2.69 -8.77 14.27
C GLY A 96 -2.05 -9.37 15.52
N GLU A 97 -2.74 -9.33 16.68
CA GLU A 97 -2.23 -9.95 17.93
C GLU A 97 -2.02 -11.47 17.81
N GLU A 98 -2.85 -12.14 17.01
CA GLU A 98 -2.77 -13.58 16.74
C GLU A 98 -1.56 -13.95 15.87
N ASP A 99 -1.20 -13.10 14.90
CA ASP A 99 -0.08 -13.35 13.97
C ASP A 99 1.30 -13.16 14.63
N ARG A 100 1.38 -12.35 15.69
CA ARG A 100 2.64 -12.02 16.40
C ARG A 100 3.22 -13.19 17.20
N HIS A 101 2.43 -14.23 17.50
CA HIS A 101 2.83 -15.40 18.31
C HIS A 101 3.08 -16.67 17.47
N ALA A 102 2.78 -16.66 16.18
CA ALA A 102 2.94 -17.82 15.29
C ALA A 102 4.39 -18.00 14.76
N GLY A 103 5.33 -17.14 15.18
CA GLY A 103 6.72 -17.13 14.70
C GLY A 103 7.79 -17.25 15.79
N ALA A 104 7.45 -17.78 16.97
CA ALA A 104 8.40 -18.07 18.05
C ALA A 104 8.78 -19.57 18.07
#